data_AF-A0A7C8CPE5-F1
#
_entry.id   AF-A0A7C8CPE5-F1
#
_cell.length_a   1.000
_cell.length_b   1.000
_cell.length_c   1.000
_cell.angle_alpha   90.00
_cell.angle_beta   90.00
_cell.angle_gamma   90.00
#
_symmetry.space_group_name_H-M   'P 1'
#
loop_
_entity.id
_entity.type
_entity.pdbx_description
1 polymer ?
#
loop_
_entity_poly.entity_id
_entity_poly.type
_entity_poly.pdbx_seq_one_letter_code
_entity_poly.pdbx_strand_id
1 'polypeptide(L)'
;MANLEPKRSPLQPASPEAGRANRITSAQSGALKVLSADQRAAYERDGFIALPGLIGSDWLKRLQQVTSKFVDQSRSLTQSTAVFDLEADHTSTHPRIRRLVSPADIDPTFWQFA
;
A
#
# COMPACT_ATOMS: atom_id res chain seq x y z
N MET A 1 59.64 -12.82 -12.72
CA MET A 1 58.53 -11.96 -12.27
C MET A 1 57.41 -12.86 -11.78
N ALA A 2 56.87 -12.54 -10.61
CA ALA A 2 55.90 -13.30 -9.86
C ALA A 2 54.44 -13.04 -10.31
N ASN A 3 53.57 -14.05 -10.18
CA ASN A 3 52.18 -13.95 -9.69
C ASN A 3 51.57 -15.37 -9.71
N LEU A 4 51.38 -16.06 -8.57
CA LEU A 4 50.27 -15.94 -7.59
C LEU A 4 48.91 -16.37 -8.16
N GLU A 5 48.66 -17.69 -8.18
CA GLU A 5 47.32 -18.24 -8.14
C GLU A 5 46.68 -18.01 -6.75
N PRO A 6 45.41 -17.59 -6.64
CA PRO A 6 44.74 -17.45 -5.35
C PRO A 6 44.31 -18.82 -4.80
N LYS A 7 44.77 -19.14 -3.59
CA LYS A 7 44.33 -20.30 -2.81
C LYS A 7 42.82 -20.22 -2.52
N ARG A 8 42.04 -21.21 -2.96
CA ARG A 8 40.66 -21.42 -2.50
C ARG A 8 40.70 -21.95 -1.06
N SER A 9 40.05 -21.25 -0.12
CA SER A 9 39.86 -21.72 1.25
C SER A 9 38.87 -22.89 1.31
N PRO A 10 39.03 -23.87 2.23
CA PRO A 10 38.10 -24.97 2.36
C PRO A 10 36.81 -24.54 3.09
N LEU A 11 35.67 -25.09 2.65
CA LEU A 11 34.38 -24.96 3.31
C LEU A 11 34.42 -25.64 4.70
N GLN A 12 34.04 -24.91 5.76
CA GLN A 12 33.83 -25.48 7.09
C GLN A 12 32.54 -26.33 7.13
N PRO A 13 32.50 -27.46 7.86
CA PRO A 13 31.28 -28.24 8.03
C PRO A 13 30.31 -27.57 9.01
N ALA A 14 29.02 -27.63 8.68
CA ALA A 14 27.93 -27.13 9.53
C ALA A 14 27.85 -27.95 10.84
N SER A 15 27.74 -27.24 11.97
CA SER A 15 27.41 -27.86 13.27
C SER A 15 25.90 -28.10 13.40
N PRO A 16 25.46 -29.14 14.14
CA PRO A 16 24.06 -29.48 14.28
C PRO A 16 23.45 -28.74 15.47
N GLU A 17 22.56 -27.77 15.25
CA GLU A 17 21.69 -27.28 16.32
C GLU A 17 20.34 -27.98 16.30
N ALA A 18 20.06 -28.56 17.46
CA ALA A 18 18.91 -29.36 17.83
C ALA A 18 17.60 -28.55 17.78
N GLY A 19 16.51 -29.31 17.65
CA GLY A 19 15.17 -28.82 17.38
C GLY A 19 14.68 -27.68 18.26
N ARG A 20 13.98 -26.74 17.62
CA ARG A 20 12.94 -25.92 18.24
C ARG A 20 11.70 -25.96 17.37
N ALA A 21 10.80 -26.87 17.71
CA ALA A 21 9.40 -26.76 17.38
C ALA A 21 8.86 -25.46 17.99
N ASN A 22 8.77 -24.38 17.20
CA ASN A 22 8.18 -23.14 17.69
C ASN A 22 6.67 -23.13 17.44
N ARG A 23 5.99 -23.77 18.39
CA ARG A 23 4.65 -23.52 18.91
C ARG A 23 3.92 -22.33 18.28
N ILE A 24 2.86 -22.59 17.51
CA ILE A 24 1.81 -21.61 17.20
C ILE A 24 1.05 -21.36 18.51
N THR A 25 1.50 -20.40 19.31
CA THR A 25 0.71 -19.90 20.46
C THR A 25 0.74 -18.39 20.47
N SER A 26 -0.46 -17.83 20.26
CA SER A 26 -0.92 -16.47 20.59
C SER A 26 0.00 -15.34 20.13
N ALA A 27 -0.23 -14.85 18.91
CA ALA A 27 0.15 -13.48 18.57
C ALA A 27 -0.58 -12.54 19.53
N GLN A 28 0.20 -11.86 20.36
CA GLN A 28 -0.30 -10.91 21.34
C GLN A 28 -1.09 -9.79 20.66
N SER A 29 -2.31 -9.56 21.15
CA SER A 29 -3.27 -8.51 20.75
C SER A 29 -2.80 -7.10 21.13
N GLY A 30 -1.64 -6.67 20.63
CA GLY A 30 -1.08 -5.35 20.91
C GLY A 30 -1.54 -4.22 19.97
N ALA A 31 -2.14 -4.54 18.81
CA ALA A 31 -2.07 -3.65 17.65
C ALA A 31 -3.39 -2.99 17.18
N LEU A 32 -4.54 -3.24 17.82
CA LEU A 32 -5.83 -2.65 17.42
C LEU A 32 -6.42 -1.77 18.53
N LYS A 33 -5.62 -0.87 19.12
CA LYS A 33 -6.06 0.04 20.21
C LYS A 33 -7.11 1.08 19.77
N VAL A 34 -7.23 1.33 18.47
CA VAL A 34 -8.17 2.32 17.89
C VAL A 34 -9.58 1.75 17.75
N LEU A 35 -9.70 0.43 17.55
CA LEU A 35 -11.00 -0.24 17.37
C LEU A 35 -11.65 -0.57 18.72
N SER A 36 -12.98 -0.69 18.76
CA SER A 36 -13.68 -1.30 19.88
C SER A 36 -13.46 -2.82 19.92
N ALA A 37 -13.83 -3.48 21.02
CA ALA A 37 -13.76 -4.95 21.11
C ALA A 37 -14.63 -5.62 20.05
N ASP A 38 -15.86 -5.12 19.86
CA ASP A 38 -16.79 -5.66 18.87
C ASP A 38 -16.30 -5.45 17.44
N GLN A 39 -15.67 -4.29 17.14
CA GLN A 39 -15.07 -4.03 15.83
C GLN A 39 -13.88 -4.95 15.56
N ARG A 40 -13.04 -5.25 16.57
CA ARG A 40 -11.96 -6.24 16.41
C ARG A 40 -12.51 -7.63 16.14
N ALA A 41 -13.49 -8.08 16.94
CA ALA A 41 -14.11 -9.37 16.74
C ALA A 41 -14.79 -9.49 15.36
N ALA A 42 -15.43 -8.42 14.89
CA ALA A 42 -15.99 -8.36 13.54
C ALA A 42 -14.89 -8.44 12.46
N TYR A 43 -13.79 -7.71 12.61
CA TYR A 43 -12.66 -7.78 11.68
C TYR A 43 -12.02 -9.18 11.64
N GLU A 44 -11.82 -9.81 12.80
CA GLU A 44 -11.27 -11.16 12.90
C GLU A 44 -12.19 -12.21 12.26
N ARG A 45 -13.50 -12.06 12.41
CA ARG A 45 -14.51 -12.97 11.85
C ARG A 45 -14.69 -12.77 10.33
N ASP A 46 -14.81 -11.52 9.88
CA ASP A 46 -15.28 -11.19 8.53
C ASP A 46 -14.13 -10.78 7.59
N GLY A 47 -12.95 -10.48 8.13
CA GLY A 47 -11.79 -9.99 7.38
C GLY A 47 -11.85 -8.51 7.00
N PHE A 48 -12.92 -7.80 7.37
CA PHE A 48 -13.10 -6.35 7.17
C PHE A 48 -14.08 -5.76 8.19
N ILE A 49 -14.09 -4.44 8.33
CA ILE A 49 -15.14 -3.69 9.04
C ILE A 49 -15.48 -2.40 8.29
N ALA A 50 -16.71 -1.92 8.48
CA ALA A 50 -17.10 -0.58 8.07
C ALA A 50 -16.97 0.39 9.25
N LEU A 51 -16.30 1.52 9.02
CA LEU A 51 -16.18 2.61 10.00
C LEU A 51 -16.80 3.90 9.43
N PRO A 52 -18.10 4.14 9.67
CA PRO A 52 -18.77 5.34 9.20
C PRO A 52 -18.13 6.59 9.81
N GLY A 53 -17.88 7.61 8.99
CA GLY A 53 -17.36 8.89 9.47
C GLY A 53 -15.90 8.87 9.94
N LEU A 54 -15.12 7.85 9.56
CA LEU A 54 -13.68 7.78 9.88
C LEU A 54 -12.92 9.00 9.35
N ILE A 55 -13.30 9.47 8.17
CA ILE A 55 -12.73 10.67 7.54
C ILE A 55 -13.63 11.85 7.88
N GLY A 56 -13.09 12.85 8.59
CA GLY A 56 -13.80 14.09 8.90
C GLY A 56 -14.20 14.86 7.64
N SER A 57 -15.32 15.60 7.70
CA SER A 57 -15.92 16.30 6.56
C SER A 57 -14.97 17.23 5.83
N ASP A 58 -14.11 17.93 6.57
CA ASP A 58 -13.15 18.89 5.99
C ASP A 58 -12.09 18.18 5.16
N TRP A 59 -11.57 17.07 5.66
CA TRP A 59 -10.62 16.23 4.94
C TRP A 59 -11.28 15.56 3.73
N LEU A 60 -12.49 15.03 3.89
CA LEU A 60 -13.23 14.42 2.79
C LEU A 60 -13.45 15.43 1.64
N LYS A 61 -13.82 16.67 1.97
CA LYS A 61 -13.98 17.74 0.99
C LYS A 61 -12.66 18.07 0.27
N ARG A 62 -11.55 18.15 1.00
CA ARG A 62 -10.22 18.40 0.42
C ARG A 62 -9.81 17.28 -0.55
N LEU A 63 -9.99 16.02 -0.15
CA LEU A 63 -9.71 14.86 -0.99
C LEU A 63 -10.56 14.85 -2.26
N GLN A 64 -11.88 15.09 -2.14
CA GLN A 64 -12.77 15.19 -3.29
C GLN A 64 -12.35 16.30 -4.26
N GLN A 65 -11.93 17.46 -3.74
CA GLN A 65 -11.46 18.58 -4.56
C GLN A 65 -10.19 18.23 -5.33
N VAL A 66 -9.17 17.66 -4.67
CA VAL A 66 -7.94 17.27 -5.36
C VAL A 66 -8.19 16.15 -6.37
N THR A 67 -8.99 15.13 -6.02
CA THR A 67 -9.36 14.06 -6.98
C THR A 67 -10.10 14.63 -8.18
N SER A 68 -11.01 15.59 -8.00
CA SER A 68 -11.73 16.22 -9.12
C SER A 68 -10.79 16.96 -10.07
N LYS A 69 -9.73 17.62 -9.55
CA LYS A 69 -8.71 18.25 -10.40
C LYS A 69 -8.00 17.23 -11.29
N PHE A 70 -7.66 16.05 -10.76
CA PHE A 70 -7.03 14.99 -11.55
C PHE A 70 -8.01 14.40 -12.60
N VAL A 71 -9.29 14.28 -12.27
CA VAL A 71 -10.33 13.92 -13.26
C VAL A 71 -10.38 14.94 -14.39
N ASP A 72 -10.37 16.23 -14.09
CA ASP A 72 -10.41 17.27 -15.13
C ASP A 72 -9.13 17.29 -15.98
N GLN A 73 -7.96 17.13 -15.37
CA GLN A 73 -6.69 17.00 -16.09
C GLN A 73 -6.70 15.83 -17.08
N SER A 74 -7.27 14.69 -16.66
CA SER A 74 -7.32 13.49 -17.50
C SER A 74 -8.10 13.69 -18.80
N ARG A 75 -9.03 14.65 -18.87
CA ARG A 75 -9.80 14.95 -20.10
C ARG A 75 -8.92 15.31 -21.29
N SER A 76 -7.70 15.79 -21.05
CA SER A 76 -6.73 16.11 -22.09
C SER A 76 -5.96 14.89 -22.62
N LEU A 77 -6.12 13.72 -21.99
CA LEU A 77 -5.39 12.51 -22.29
C LEU A 77 -6.26 11.55 -23.12
N THR A 78 -5.64 10.88 -24.09
CA THR A 78 -6.28 9.82 -24.89
C THR A 78 -5.69 8.45 -24.61
N GLN A 79 -4.61 8.37 -23.83
CA GLN A 79 -3.88 7.16 -23.49
C GLN A 79 -3.34 7.24 -22.06
N SER A 80 -3.17 6.09 -21.42
CA SER A 80 -2.55 5.99 -20.10
C SER A 80 -1.11 6.52 -20.11
N THR A 81 -0.71 7.11 -18.99
CA THR A 81 0.64 7.61 -18.73
C THR A 81 1.21 6.92 -17.49
N ALA A 82 2.41 7.29 -17.06
CA ALA A 82 2.98 6.79 -15.81
C ALA A 82 2.15 7.17 -14.57
N VAL A 83 1.38 8.27 -14.65
CA VAL A 83 0.57 8.79 -13.54
C VAL A 83 -0.90 8.41 -13.70
N PHE A 84 -1.41 8.44 -14.93
CA PHE A 84 -2.82 8.18 -15.22
C PHE A 84 -3.00 6.81 -15.88
N ASP A 85 -3.70 5.91 -15.20
CA ASP A 85 -4.19 4.67 -15.77
C ASP A 85 -5.65 4.88 -16.19
N LEU A 86 -5.90 5.00 -17.50
CA LEU A 86 -7.21 5.30 -18.06
C LEU A 86 -8.01 4.01 -18.35
N GLU A 87 -9.34 4.12 -18.27
CA GLU A 87 -10.23 3.07 -18.76
C GLU A 87 -10.31 3.07 -20.30
N ALA A 88 -10.75 1.94 -20.88
CA ALA A 88 -10.85 1.79 -22.33
C ALA A 88 -11.89 2.73 -22.97
N ASP A 89 -12.93 3.12 -22.22
CA ASP A 89 -13.99 4.04 -22.64
C ASP A 89 -13.71 5.51 -22.25
N HIS A 90 -12.47 5.83 -21.85
CA HIS A 90 -12.07 7.20 -21.50
C HIS A 90 -12.19 8.15 -22.68
N THR A 91 -12.86 9.29 -22.47
CA THR A 91 -12.86 10.41 -23.42
C THR A 91 -12.80 11.75 -22.69
N SER A 92 -12.49 12.82 -23.42
CA SER A 92 -12.45 14.18 -22.87
C SER A 92 -13.81 14.64 -22.32
N THR A 93 -14.92 14.21 -22.92
CA THR A 93 -16.29 14.53 -22.45
C THR A 93 -16.79 13.55 -21.40
N HIS A 94 -16.24 12.33 -21.36
CA HIS A 94 -16.58 11.28 -20.41
C HIS A 94 -15.29 10.72 -19.74
N PRO A 95 -14.65 11.49 -18.85
CA PRO A 95 -13.35 11.11 -18.28
C PRO A 95 -13.50 9.90 -17.35
N ARG A 96 -12.77 8.84 -17.66
CA ARG A 96 -12.74 7.59 -16.90
C ARG A 96 -11.30 7.23 -16.53
N ILE A 97 -10.94 7.42 -15.26
CA ILE A 97 -9.64 7.04 -14.73
C ILE A 97 -9.84 5.75 -13.93
N ARG A 98 -9.08 4.70 -14.27
CA ARG A 98 -9.03 3.46 -13.49
C ARG A 98 -8.25 3.65 -12.20
N ARG A 99 -7.08 4.29 -12.33
CA ARG A 99 -6.16 4.50 -11.23
C ARG A 99 -5.31 5.75 -11.45
N LEU A 100 -5.10 6.48 -10.35
CA LEU A 100 -4.06 7.47 -10.22
C LEU A 100 -2.87 6.79 -9.53
N VAL A 101 -1.73 6.71 -10.21
CA VAL A 101 -0.54 6.01 -9.69
C VAL A 101 0.15 6.89 -8.65
N SER A 102 0.46 6.33 -7.48
CA SER A 102 1.14 6.99 -6.36
C SER A 102 0.61 8.41 -6.04
N PRO A 103 -0.68 8.56 -5.68
CA PRO A 103 -1.30 9.87 -5.47
C PRO A 103 -0.60 10.74 -4.42
N ALA A 104 -0.04 10.13 -3.37
CA ALA A 104 0.69 10.83 -2.33
C ALA A 104 2.02 11.45 -2.82
N ASP A 105 2.62 10.91 -3.89
CA ASP A 105 3.88 11.43 -4.45
C ASP A 105 3.66 12.62 -5.40
N ILE A 106 2.43 12.81 -5.89
CA ILE A 106 2.10 13.77 -6.96
C ILE A 106 1.29 14.98 -6.49
N ASP A 107 0.58 14.90 -5.35
CA ASP A 107 -0.08 16.06 -4.75
C ASP A 107 0.07 16.04 -3.21
N PRO A 108 0.53 17.17 -2.60
CA PRO A 108 0.75 17.24 -1.17
C PRO A 108 -0.53 17.04 -0.33
N THR A 109 -1.72 17.24 -0.90
CA THR A 109 -3.00 17.00 -0.21
C THR A 109 -3.18 15.53 0.12
N PHE A 110 -2.80 14.63 -0.80
CA PHE A 110 -2.85 13.19 -0.56
C PHE A 110 -1.79 12.78 0.47
N TRP A 111 -0.57 13.34 0.39
CA TRP A 111 0.48 13.11 1.38
C TRP A 111 0.07 13.55 2.79
N GLN A 112 -0.50 14.74 2.95
CA GLN A 112 -0.90 15.26 4.26
C GLN A 112 -2.05 14.47 4.90
N PHE A 113 -2.82 13.73 4.10
CA PHE A 113 -3.90 12.89 4.60
C PHE A 113 -3.43 11.49 5.04
N ALA A 114 -2.42 10.95 4.37
CA ALA A 114 -1.90 9.59 4.56
C ALA A 114 -1.10 9.44 5.88
#